data_AF-A0A1V5NYZ7-F1
#
_entry.id   AF-A0A1V5NYZ7-F1
#
_cell.length_a   1.000
_cell.length_b   1.000
_cell.length_c   1.000
_cell.angle_alpha   90.00
_cell.angle_beta   90.00
_cell.angle_gamma   90.00
#
_symmetry.space_group_name_H-M   'P 1'
#
loop_
_entity.id
_entity.type
_entity.pdbx_description
1 polymer ?
#
loop_
_entity_poly.entity_id
_entity_poly.type
_entity_poly.pdbx_seq_one_letter_code
_entity_poly.pdbx_strand_id
1 'polypeptide(L)'
;MIPFQPAYTDSLYARYKKIRIAVKEIQRLLPDDINTKRNIYKLLYGTRAAMEEIILQLPQKTDALVIFDSGNEDQSGINVRGLKIKSGDVLLSRGSASVSALIARASNFPGNFSHVALLHINESNKKISVIESHIEKGVAIADSTSYFKDKKQRILVLRKRTINDNMVPHKAAGAMLEMLSKQNIPYDFSMDYNDADKMFCSEVASYAYSTQGIKLWSVPSGISHPGAVAWLNSFGVQYFSTQMPSDLEYDNEMMLIAEWYDRDLLWEDHVYNAAMDALYEQAKKGLSPEASCWLLPLARVLKGWSIIKNKLGYIGPIPEGMNATTALKNMWLTENHEDLVKQIKVSATEFQKTKGYLPPYWQLVKMANMHAAEKFSNK
;
A
#
# COMPACT_ATOMS: atom_id res chain seq x y z
N MET A 1 29.97 11.35 4.38
CA MET A 1 28.61 11.89 4.46
C MET A 1 28.61 12.90 5.58
N ILE A 2 28.33 14.17 5.29
CA ILE A 2 28.21 15.21 6.32
C ILE A 2 26.89 14.96 7.06
N PRO A 3 26.86 14.95 8.39
CA PRO A 3 25.61 14.80 9.13
C PRO A 3 24.64 15.92 8.76
N PHE A 4 23.37 15.55 8.59
CA PHE A 4 22.29 16.48 8.27
C PHE A 4 22.24 17.64 9.27
N GLN A 5 22.07 18.87 8.79
CA GLN A 5 21.91 20.05 9.65
C GLN A 5 20.41 20.36 9.82
N PRO A 6 19.87 20.26 11.07
CA PRO A 6 18.46 20.52 11.36
C PRO A 6 17.92 21.87 10.87
N ALA A 7 18.78 22.88 10.74
CA ALA A 7 18.44 24.21 10.27
C ALA A 7 17.84 24.25 8.85
N TYR A 8 18.07 23.24 8.00
CA TYR A 8 17.54 23.21 6.63
C TYR A 8 16.25 22.40 6.47
N THR A 9 15.75 21.76 7.54
CA THR A 9 14.61 20.83 7.49
C THR A 9 13.39 21.47 6.82
N ASP A 10 12.96 22.64 7.30
CA ASP A 10 11.76 23.31 6.79
C ASP A 10 11.90 23.74 5.33
N SER A 11 13.08 24.22 4.94
CA SER A 11 13.39 24.59 3.56
C SER A 11 13.35 23.37 2.63
N LEU A 12 13.85 22.22 3.08
CA LEU A 12 13.81 20.97 2.32
C LEU A 12 12.39 20.41 2.21
N TYR A 13 11.60 20.45 3.27
CA TYR A 13 10.16 20.11 3.20
C TYR A 13 9.42 21.02 2.23
N ALA A 14 9.67 22.34 2.26
CA ALA A 14 9.04 23.28 1.36
C ALA A 14 9.42 23.00 -0.11
N ARG A 15 10.69 22.65 -0.37
CA ARG A 15 11.15 22.24 -1.71
C ARG A 15 10.54 20.91 -2.15
N TYR A 16 10.51 19.91 -1.27
CA TYR A 16 9.86 18.61 -1.52
C TYR A 16 8.40 18.80 -1.94
N LYS A 17 7.64 19.61 -1.19
CA LYS A 17 6.25 19.97 -1.53
C LYS A 17 6.15 20.63 -2.90
N LYS A 18 6.94 21.67 -3.16
CA LYS A 18 6.93 22.40 -4.44
C LYS A 18 7.26 21.49 -5.62
N ILE A 19 8.23 20.60 -5.47
CA ILE A 19 8.61 19.65 -6.53
C ILE A 19 7.45 18.69 -6.81
N ARG A 20 6.84 18.10 -5.77
CA ARG A 20 5.72 17.16 -5.98
C ARG A 20 4.52 17.82 -6.65
N ILE A 21 4.16 19.03 -6.24
CA ILE A 21 3.09 19.82 -6.88
C ILE A 21 3.44 20.09 -8.34
N ALA A 22 4.64 20.62 -8.62
CA ALA A 22 5.06 20.94 -9.97
C ALA A 22 5.10 19.71 -10.89
N VAL A 23 5.60 18.57 -10.39
CA VAL A 23 5.61 17.31 -11.16
C VAL A 23 4.19 16.85 -11.46
N LYS A 24 3.27 16.90 -10.48
CA LYS A 24 1.86 16.52 -10.69
C LYS A 24 1.13 17.46 -11.64
N GLU A 25 1.49 18.75 -11.70
CA GLU A 25 0.93 19.69 -12.67
C GLU A 25 1.50 19.49 -14.08
N ILE A 26 2.81 19.30 -14.22
CA ILE A 26 3.45 19.00 -15.51
C ILE A 26 2.92 17.69 -16.08
N GLN A 27 2.71 16.68 -15.23
CA GLN A 27 2.18 15.38 -15.64
C GLN A 27 0.89 15.49 -16.46
N ARG A 28 0.05 16.50 -16.20
CA ARG A 28 -1.22 16.73 -16.92
C ARG A 28 -1.05 16.96 -18.41
N LEU A 29 0.13 17.42 -18.81
CA LEU A 29 0.45 17.77 -20.19
C LEU A 29 1.19 16.63 -20.91
N LEU A 30 1.51 15.56 -20.19
CA LEU A 30 2.27 14.44 -20.71
C LEU A 30 1.33 13.30 -21.14
N PRO A 31 1.72 12.52 -22.18
CA PRO A 31 0.97 11.34 -22.59
C PRO A 31 0.97 10.25 -21.51
N ASP A 32 -0.14 9.52 -21.42
CA ASP A 32 -0.28 8.35 -20.54
C ASP A 32 0.36 7.12 -21.16
N ASP A 33 1.68 7.06 -21.06
CA ASP A 33 2.47 5.91 -21.50
C ASP A 33 3.50 5.47 -20.44
N ILE A 34 4.09 4.30 -20.66
CA ILE A 34 5.02 3.67 -19.73
C ILE A 34 6.31 4.47 -19.51
N ASN A 35 6.78 5.22 -20.51
CA ASN A 35 7.99 6.04 -20.39
C ASN A 35 7.70 7.29 -19.55
N THR A 36 6.55 7.93 -19.78
CA THR A 36 6.06 9.03 -18.93
C THR A 36 5.91 8.55 -17.49
N LYS A 37 5.20 7.44 -17.26
CA LYS A 37 5.05 6.83 -15.91
C LYS A 37 6.40 6.58 -15.26
N ARG A 38 7.38 6.04 -15.98
CA ARG A 38 8.74 5.78 -15.45
C ARG A 38 9.46 7.06 -15.03
N ASN A 39 9.34 8.14 -15.79
CA ASN A 39 9.96 9.42 -15.46
C ASN A 39 9.28 10.05 -14.23
N ILE A 40 7.94 10.06 -14.20
CA ILE A 40 7.17 10.55 -13.05
C ILE A 40 7.49 9.73 -11.79
N TYR A 41 7.54 8.40 -11.90
CA TYR A 41 7.97 7.51 -10.83
C TYR A 41 9.34 7.90 -10.28
N LYS A 42 10.37 8.01 -11.13
CA LYS A 42 11.73 8.36 -10.70
C LYS A 42 11.77 9.69 -9.95
N LEU A 43 11.04 10.70 -10.42
CA LEU A 43 10.98 12.02 -9.79
C LEU A 43 10.23 11.98 -8.45
N LEU A 44 9.01 11.43 -8.43
CA LEU A 44 8.17 11.42 -7.22
C LEU A 44 8.68 10.46 -6.16
N TYR A 45 9.07 9.24 -6.54
CA TYR A 45 9.67 8.27 -5.63
C TYR A 45 11.05 8.74 -5.15
N GLY A 46 11.93 9.20 -6.06
CA GLY A 46 13.28 9.62 -5.69
C GLY A 46 13.31 10.82 -4.74
N THR A 47 12.46 11.83 -4.98
CA THR A 47 12.36 13.00 -4.08
C THR A 47 11.77 12.63 -2.72
N ARG A 48 10.78 11.73 -2.70
CA ARG A 48 10.24 11.17 -1.46
C ARG A 48 11.30 10.38 -0.68
N ALA A 49 12.00 9.45 -1.33
CA ALA A 49 13.03 8.65 -0.69
C ALA A 49 14.12 9.56 -0.07
N ALA A 50 14.57 10.58 -0.79
CA ALA A 50 15.51 11.57 -0.24
C ALA A 50 14.95 12.32 0.98
N MET A 51 13.67 12.70 0.96
CA MET A 51 13.01 13.36 2.09
C MET A 51 12.88 12.43 3.29
N GLU A 52 12.54 11.16 3.09
CA GLU A 52 12.45 10.15 4.15
C GLU A 52 13.79 9.93 4.83
N GLU A 53 14.88 9.85 4.06
CA GLU A 53 16.23 9.76 4.60
C GLU A 53 16.52 10.96 5.53
N ILE A 54 16.17 12.18 5.12
CA ILE A 54 16.32 13.37 5.96
C ILE A 54 15.49 13.23 7.25
N ILE A 55 14.21 12.85 7.13
CA ILE A 55 13.27 12.72 8.25
C ILE A 55 13.78 11.74 9.29
N LEU A 56 14.30 10.59 8.85
CA LEU A 56 14.79 9.56 9.75
C LEU A 56 16.00 10.04 10.55
N GLN A 57 16.83 10.92 10.00
CA GLN A 57 17.98 11.50 10.73
C GLN A 57 17.62 12.64 11.70
N LEU A 58 16.38 13.14 11.72
CA LEU A 58 15.99 14.23 12.62
C LEU A 58 15.97 13.77 14.08
N PRO A 59 16.33 14.61 15.06
CA PRO A 59 16.24 14.25 16.46
C PRO A 59 14.79 14.19 16.98
N GLN A 60 13.88 14.99 16.42
CA GLN A 60 12.49 15.06 16.88
C GLN A 60 11.61 13.97 16.27
N LYS A 61 10.74 13.38 17.08
CA LYS A 61 9.62 12.55 16.62
C LYS A 61 8.44 13.48 16.44
N THR A 62 8.08 13.79 15.20
CA THR A 62 6.81 14.44 14.89
C THR A 62 6.06 13.57 13.91
N ASP A 63 4.81 13.25 14.25
CA ASP A 63 3.84 12.76 13.27
C ASP A 63 3.62 13.90 12.28
N ALA A 64 3.93 13.66 11.02
CA ALA A 64 3.86 14.70 10.02
C ALA A 64 2.65 14.48 9.11
N LEU A 65 1.75 15.45 9.15
CA LEU A 65 0.79 15.70 8.10
C LEU A 65 1.42 16.67 7.11
N VAL A 66 1.68 16.19 5.90
CA VAL A 66 2.13 17.02 4.78
C VAL A 66 0.94 17.26 3.87
N ILE A 67 0.40 18.48 3.91
CA ILE A 67 -0.64 18.93 2.97
C ILE A 67 0.04 19.49 1.73
N PHE A 68 -0.29 18.97 0.55
CA PHE A 68 0.30 19.40 -0.73
C PHE A 68 -0.61 20.37 -1.46
N ASP A 69 -1.91 20.08 -1.52
CA ASP A 69 -2.89 20.89 -2.23
C ASP A 69 -4.22 20.86 -1.47
N SER A 70 -4.76 22.02 -1.11
CA SER A 70 -6.10 22.13 -0.53
C SER A 70 -7.19 22.15 -1.60
N GLY A 71 -6.84 22.39 -2.87
CA GLY A 71 -7.76 22.80 -3.93
C GLY A 71 -8.53 24.07 -3.54
N ASN A 72 -9.24 24.67 -4.49
CA ASN A 72 -10.22 25.70 -4.13
C ASN A 72 -11.27 25.06 -3.21
N GLU A 73 -11.29 25.52 -1.97
CA GLU A 73 -12.11 24.97 -0.90
C GLU A 73 -13.60 25.29 -1.13
N ASP A 74 -14.27 24.46 -1.92
CA ASP A 74 -15.68 24.21 -1.62
C ASP A 74 -15.78 23.63 -0.19
N GLN A 75 -16.71 24.18 0.60
CA GLN A 75 -17.02 23.85 1.99
C GLN A 75 -17.57 22.41 2.20
N SER A 76 -17.83 21.65 1.14
CA SER A 76 -18.45 20.32 1.15
C SER A 76 -17.71 19.16 1.85
N GLY A 77 -16.49 19.37 2.36
CA GLY A 77 -15.67 18.32 2.99
C GLY A 77 -15.78 18.23 4.52
N ILE A 78 -15.30 17.13 5.11
CA ILE A 78 -15.23 16.92 6.57
C ILE A 78 -13.78 16.96 7.02
N ASN A 79 -13.51 17.63 8.14
CA ASN A 79 -12.18 17.65 8.75
C ASN A 79 -11.92 16.36 9.55
N VAL A 80 -10.88 15.63 9.15
CA VAL A 80 -10.34 14.46 9.86
C VAL A 80 -8.85 14.66 10.05
N ARG A 81 -8.39 14.68 11.31
CA ARG A 81 -6.96 14.84 11.67
C ARG A 81 -6.28 16.03 10.97
N GLY A 82 -6.97 17.17 10.89
CA GLY A 82 -6.44 18.38 10.26
C GLY A 82 -6.49 18.39 8.73
N LEU A 83 -7.08 17.37 8.09
CA LEU A 83 -7.31 17.33 6.66
C LEU A 83 -8.79 17.36 6.30
N LYS A 84 -9.15 18.16 5.31
CA LYS A 84 -10.49 18.20 4.71
C LYS A 84 -10.65 17.09 3.66
N ILE A 85 -11.24 15.97 4.08
CA ILE A 85 -11.56 14.84 3.20
C ILE A 85 -12.93 15.03 2.53
N LYS A 86 -13.12 14.43 1.35
CA LYS A 86 -14.33 14.50 0.52
C LYS A 86 -14.76 13.12 0.03
N SER A 87 -16.04 12.97 -0.32
CA SER A 87 -16.49 11.78 -1.05
C SER A 87 -15.70 11.62 -2.35
N GLY A 88 -15.33 10.38 -2.66
CA GLY A 88 -14.50 10.01 -3.79
C GLY A 88 -12.99 10.18 -3.56
N ASP A 89 -12.55 10.72 -2.42
CA ASP A 89 -11.14 10.64 -2.05
C ASP A 89 -10.70 9.18 -1.97
N VAL A 90 -9.53 8.89 -2.51
CA VAL A 90 -8.91 7.57 -2.50
C VAL A 90 -7.74 7.60 -1.53
N LEU A 91 -7.77 6.71 -0.55
CA LEU A 91 -6.71 6.54 0.44
C LEU A 91 -5.81 5.40 0.00
N LEU A 92 -4.55 5.71 -0.29
CA LEU A 92 -3.51 4.68 -0.37
C LEU A 92 -2.94 4.48 1.01
N SER A 93 -2.83 3.24 1.46
CA SER A 93 -2.28 2.96 2.78
C SER A 93 -1.26 1.84 2.78
N ARG A 94 -0.47 1.87 3.84
CA ARG A 94 0.56 0.91 4.15
C ARG A 94 0.31 0.28 5.51
N GLY A 95 -0.10 -0.98 5.51
CA GLY A 95 -0.19 -1.79 6.72
C GLY A 95 1.16 -2.37 7.11
N SER A 96 1.28 -2.83 8.36
CA SER A 96 2.51 -3.43 8.91
C SER A 96 2.67 -4.93 8.65
N ALA A 97 1.72 -5.59 7.99
CA ALA A 97 1.79 -7.04 7.73
C ALA A 97 2.84 -7.40 6.64
N SER A 98 3.45 -8.59 6.72
CA SER A 98 4.37 -9.09 5.68
C SER A 98 3.73 -9.17 4.30
N VAL A 99 2.44 -9.50 4.21
CA VAL A 99 1.68 -9.49 2.94
C VAL A 99 1.58 -8.07 2.36
N SER A 100 1.50 -7.04 3.18
CA SER A 100 1.57 -5.66 2.71
C SER A 100 2.91 -5.41 2.02
N ALA A 101 4.03 -5.82 2.64
CA ALA A 101 5.37 -5.70 2.06
C ALA A 101 5.49 -6.47 0.74
N LEU A 102 4.95 -7.69 0.69
CA LEU A 102 4.88 -8.51 -0.52
C LEU A 102 4.24 -7.72 -1.67
N ILE A 103 3.05 -7.16 -1.47
CA ILE A 103 2.32 -6.41 -2.50
C ILE A 103 3.05 -5.12 -2.91
N ALA A 104 3.43 -4.28 -1.94
CA ALA A 104 4.00 -2.96 -2.22
C ALA A 104 5.30 -3.03 -3.03
N ARG A 105 6.07 -4.11 -2.84
CA ARG A 105 7.40 -4.30 -3.45
C ARG A 105 7.40 -5.12 -4.73
N ALA A 106 6.29 -5.79 -5.08
CA ALA A 106 6.24 -6.68 -6.25
C ALA A 106 6.23 -5.95 -7.60
N SER A 107 5.67 -4.72 -7.65
CA SER A 107 5.51 -3.95 -8.89
C SER A 107 6.84 -3.65 -9.56
N ASN A 108 6.86 -3.52 -10.89
CA ASN A 108 7.98 -2.95 -11.65
C ASN A 108 8.27 -1.48 -11.27
N PHE A 109 7.33 -0.83 -10.58
CA PHE A 109 7.50 0.44 -9.91
C PHE A 109 7.25 0.23 -8.41
N PRO A 110 8.20 -0.37 -7.67
CA PRO A 110 8.03 -0.65 -6.25
C PRO A 110 7.65 0.62 -5.49
N GLY A 111 6.59 0.54 -4.69
CA GLY A 111 6.10 1.68 -3.93
C GLY A 111 6.05 1.37 -2.44
N ASN A 112 5.32 2.23 -1.73
CA ASN A 112 5.15 2.14 -0.28
C ASN A 112 3.71 1.79 0.09
N PHE A 113 2.80 1.61 -0.87
CA PHE A 113 1.39 1.35 -0.61
C PHE A 113 0.99 -0.05 -1.07
N SER A 114 0.22 -0.72 -0.23
CA SER A 114 -0.27 -2.08 -0.46
C SER A 114 -1.79 -2.18 -0.45
N HIS A 115 -2.49 -1.10 -0.10
CA HIS A 115 -3.94 -1.11 0.05
C HIS A 115 -4.56 0.20 -0.43
N VAL A 116 -5.79 0.09 -0.95
CA VAL A 116 -6.59 1.20 -1.47
C VAL A 116 -7.94 1.19 -0.76
N ALA A 117 -8.40 2.36 -0.34
CA ALA A 117 -9.76 2.55 0.16
C ALA A 117 -10.43 3.77 -0.50
N LEU A 118 -11.72 3.67 -0.77
CA LEU A 118 -12.54 4.72 -1.35
C LEU A 118 -13.42 5.35 -0.28
N LEU A 119 -13.41 6.67 -0.16
CA LEU A 119 -14.21 7.39 0.82
C LEU A 119 -15.57 7.78 0.26
N HIS A 120 -16.61 7.60 1.06
CA HIS A 120 -17.91 8.22 0.86
C HIS A 120 -18.34 8.97 2.11
N ILE A 121 -18.81 10.20 1.94
CA ILE A 121 -19.39 11.02 2.98
C ILE A 121 -20.89 11.16 2.69
N ASN A 122 -21.72 10.68 3.61
CA ASN A 122 -23.16 10.87 3.52
C ASN A 122 -23.51 12.35 3.71
N GLU A 123 -24.30 12.91 2.80
CA GLU A 123 -24.59 14.35 2.79
C GLU A 123 -25.43 14.81 3.99
N SER A 124 -26.38 13.97 4.45
CA SER A 124 -27.37 14.33 5.47
C SER A 124 -26.83 14.20 6.89
N ASN A 125 -26.13 13.12 7.19
CA ASN A 125 -25.64 12.83 8.55
C ASN A 125 -24.12 12.93 8.72
N LYS A 126 -23.39 13.27 7.64
CA LYS A 126 -21.92 13.43 7.63
C LYS A 126 -21.16 12.16 8.03
N LYS A 127 -21.80 10.99 8.01
CA LYS A 127 -21.14 9.70 8.27
C LYS A 127 -20.13 9.40 7.16
N ILE A 128 -18.90 9.11 7.56
CA ILE A 128 -17.82 8.68 6.68
C ILE A 128 -17.89 7.16 6.55
N SER A 129 -17.92 6.67 5.31
CA SER A 129 -17.84 5.26 4.95
C SER A 129 -16.52 5.04 4.22
N VAL A 130 -15.73 4.08 4.69
CA VAL A 130 -14.48 3.69 4.06
C VAL A 130 -14.72 2.38 3.34
N ILE A 131 -14.73 2.39 2.01
CA ILE A 131 -15.02 1.22 1.19
C ILE A 131 -13.69 0.58 0.79
N GLU A 132 -13.47 -0.66 1.18
CA GLU A 132 -12.21 -1.36 0.97
C GLU A 132 -12.44 -2.86 0.80
N SER A 133 -11.50 -3.53 0.10
CA SER A 133 -11.55 -4.98 -0.08
C SER A 133 -10.47 -5.69 0.72
N HIS A 134 -10.88 -6.67 1.52
CA HIS A 134 -10.02 -7.43 2.43
C HIS A 134 -10.00 -8.90 2.08
N ILE A 135 -8.84 -9.54 2.23
CA ILE A 135 -8.62 -10.97 1.98
C ILE A 135 -9.61 -11.84 2.78
N GLU A 136 -10.00 -11.37 3.96
CA GLU A 136 -10.86 -12.07 4.91
C GLU A 136 -12.33 -12.14 4.51
N LYS A 137 -12.85 -11.09 3.86
CA LYS A 137 -14.30 -10.88 3.68
C LYS A 137 -14.71 -10.21 2.36
N GLY A 138 -13.79 -9.93 1.45
CA GLY A 138 -14.06 -9.18 0.24
C GLY A 138 -14.32 -7.71 0.50
N VAL A 139 -15.14 -7.10 -0.36
CA VAL A 139 -15.45 -5.67 -0.28
C VAL A 139 -16.39 -5.40 0.90
N ALA A 140 -15.99 -4.48 1.78
CA ALA A 140 -16.76 -4.10 2.95
C ALA A 140 -16.67 -2.59 3.21
N ILE A 141 -17.65 -2.10 3.96
CA ILE A 141 -17.62 -0.74 4.50
C ILE A 141 -17.00 -0.82 5.89
N ALA A 142 -15.81 -0.27 6.05
CA ALA A 142 -15.15 -0.11 7.34
C ALA A 142 -15.62 1.16 8.06
N ASP A 143 -15.63 1.06 9.39
CA ASP A 143 -15.86 2.20 10.27
C ASP A 143 -14.67 3.17 10.16
N SER A 144 -14.97 4.44 9.86
CA SER A 144 -13.94 5.47 9.69
C SER A 144 -13.14 5.70 10.96
N THR A 145 -13.77 5.61 12.13
CA THR A 145 -13.08 5.81 13.41
C THR A 145 -12.03 4.74 13.61
N SER A 146 -12.39 3.48 13.37
CA SER A 146 -11.47 2.34 13.39
C SER A 146 -10.37 2.49 12.35
N TYR A 147 -10.72 2.82 11.09
CA TYR A 147 -9.76 2.94 10.00
C TYR A 147 -8.66 3.97 10.30
N PHE A 148 -9.03 5.15 10.79
CA PHE A 148 -8.05 6.19 11.12
C PHE A 148 -7.35 5.90 12.45
N LYS A 149 -8.02 5.29 13.44
CA LYS A 149 -7.39 4.92 14.73
C LYS A 149 -6.31 3.85 14.54
N ASP A 150 -6.53 2.91 13.62
CA ASP A 150 -5.56 1.88 13.27
C ASP A 150 -4.23 2.51 12.80
N LYS A 151 -3.13 2.04 13.40
CA LYS A 151 -1.79 2.59 13.14
C LYS A 151 -1.29 2.09 11.79
N LYS A 152 -1.53 2.89 10.76
CA LYS A 152 -0.96 2.71 9.43
C LYS A 152 0.42 3.36 9.38
N GLN A 153 1.37 2.68 8.73
CA GLN A 153 2.72 3.23 8.57
C GLN A 153 2.69 4.51 7.73
N ARG A 154 1.76 4.55 6.77
CA ARG A 154 1.51 5.70 5.90
C ARG A 154 0.11 5.71 5.33
N ILE A 155 -0.41 6.92 5.10
CA ILE A 155 -1.63 7.15 4.33
C ILE A 155 -1.39 8.30 3.35
N LEU A 156 -1.65 8.07 2.07
CA LEU A 156 -1.71 9.09 1.03
C LEU A 156 -3.17 9.37 0.68
N VAL A 157 -3.54 10.65 0.60
CA VAL A 157 -4.85 11.06 0.12
C VAL A 157 -4.73 11.55 -1.30
N LEU A 158 -5.42 10.85 -2.19
CA LEU A 158 -5.55 11.19 -3.59
C LEU A 158 -6.97 11.63 -3.88
N ARG A 159 -7.12 12.66 -4.72
CA ARG A 159 -8.43 13.16 -5.14
C ARG A 159 -8.49 13.25 -6.65
N LYS A 160 -9.59 12.79 -7.24
CA LYS A 160 -9.83 12.95 -8.66
C LYS A 160 -9.80 14.43 -9.05
N ARG A 161 -9.07 14.77 -10.10
CA ARG A 161 -9.11 16.09 -10.75
C ARG A 161 -10.50 16.31 -11.35
N THR A 162 -11.22 17.33 -10.91
CA THR A 162 -12.50 17.73 -11.51
C THR A 162 -12.35 19.10 -12.15
N ILE A 163 -12.79 19.22 -13.41
CA ILE A 163 -12.77 20.51 -14.14
C ILE A 163 -14.20 21.06 -14.24
N ASN A 164 -15.20 20.19 -14.46
CA ASN A 164 -16.57 20.60 -14.79
C ASN A 164 -17.65 20.09 -13.81
N ASP A 165 -17.61 18.82 -13.41
CA ASP A 165 -18.58 18.23 -12.47
C ASP A 165 -17.86 17.78 -11.19
N ASN A 166 -18.04 18.56 -10.12
CA ASN A 166 -17.47 18.27 -8.80
C ASN A 166 -18.23 17.15 -8.06
N MET A 167 -19.38 16.70 -8.57
CA MET A 167 -20.15 15.60 -7.99
C MET A 167 -19.71 14.23 -8.47
N VAL A 168 -18.89 14.13 -9.53
CA VAL A 168 -18.46 12.82 -10.04
C VAL A 168 -17.78 11.95 -8.97
N PRO A 169 -16.83 12.45 -8.16
CA PRO A 169 -16.23 11.68 -7.06
C PRO A 169 -17.27 11.18 -6.05
N HIS A 170 -18.28 12.00 -5.74
CA HIS A 170 -19.38 11.62 -4.85
C HIS A 170 -20.25 10.52 -5.46
N LYS A 171 -20.66 10.68 -6.72
CA LYS A 171 -21.46 9.70 -7.46
C LYS A 171 -20.75 8.35 -7.60
N ALA A 172 -19.45 8.36 -7.91
CA ALA A 172 -18.62 7.15 -7.99
C ALA A 172 -18.64 6.37 -6.66
N ALA A 173 -18.35 7.04 -5.55
CA ALA A 173 -18.35 6.41 -4.23
C ALA A 173 -19.76 5.95 -3.80
N GLY A 174 -20.80 6.72 -4.14
CA GLY A 174 -22.20 6.36 -3.89
C GLY A 174 -22.64 5.12 -4.67
N ALA A 175 -22.27 4.99 -5.94
CA ALA A 175 -22.56 3.82 -6.77
C ALA A 175 -21.95 2.54 -6.17
N MET A 176 -20.74 2.63 -5.62
CA MET A 176 -20.11 1.50 -4.95
C MET A 176 -20.86 1.08 -3.68
N LEU A 177 -21.34 2.04 -2.87
CA LEU A 177 -22.19 1.73 -1.71
C LEU A 177 -23.51 1.09 -2.11
N GLU A 178 -24.15 1.59 -3.17
CA GLU A 178 -25.40 1.01 -3.68
C GLU A 178 -25.20 -0.43 -4.12
N MET A 179 -24.10 -0.74 -4.82
CA MET A 179 -23.76 -2.12 -5.20
C MET A 179 -23.60 -3.02 -3.98
N LEU A 180 -22.88 -2.57 -2.94
CA LEU A 180 -22.68 -3.34 -1.70
C LEU A 180 -23.97 -3.54 -0.89
N SER A 181 -24.98 -2.70 -1.10
CA SER A 181 -26.31 -2.92 -0.50
C SER A 181 -27.10 -4.03 -1.17
N LYS A 182 -26.75 -4.39 -2.42
CA LYS A 182 -27.47 -5.37 -3.25
C LYS A 182 -26.78 -6.73 -3.28
N GLN A 183 -25.46 -6.77 -3.16
CA GLN A 183 -24.69 -8.00 -3.25
C GLN A 183 -23.43 -7.99 -2.40
N ASN A 184 -22.99 -9.19 -2.01
CA ASN A 184 -21.66 -9.40 -1.43
C ASN A 184 -20.63 -9.60 -2.54
N ILE A 185 -19.51 -8.90 -2.48
CA ILE A 185 -18.43 -8.99 -3.48
C ILE A 185 -17.20 -9.63 -2.83
N PRO A 186 -16.85 -10.88 -3.17
CA PRO A 186 -15.68 -11.54 -2.61
C PRO A 186 -14.35 -10.92 -3.06
N TYR A 187 -13.29 -11.21 -2.31
CA TYR A 187 -11.94 -10.75 -2.64
C TYR A 187 -11.41 -11.46 -3.88
N ASP A 188 -10.80 -10.71 -4.80
CA ASP A 188 -10.13 -11.29 -5.96
C ASP A 188 -8.65 -11.62 -5.69
N PHE A 189 -8.35 -12.91 -5.54
CA PHE A 189 -6.97 -13.40 -5.39
C PHE A 189 -6.23 -13.47 -6.72
N SER A 190 -6.95 -13.58 -7.83
CA SER A 190 -6.35 -13.75 -9.15
C SER A 190 -5.73 -12.44 -9.67
N MET A 191 -6.21 -11.30 -9.14
CA MET A 191 -5.88 -9.93 -9.55
C MET A 191 -6.32 -9.60 -10.99
N ASP A 192 -7.43 -10.18 -11.43
CA ASP A 192 -8.08 -9.92 -12.71
C ASP A 192 -8.98 -8.69 -12.64
N TYR A 193 -8.41 -7.53 -12.94
CA TYR A 193 -9.17 -6.28 -12.86
C TYR A 193 -10.28 -6.11 -13.91
N ASN A 194 -10.48 -7.10 -14.80
CA ASN A 194 -11.54 -7.08 -15.81
C ASN A 194 -12.82 -7.78 -15.34
N ASP A 195 -12.78 -8.51 -14.22
CA ASP A 195 -13.92 -9.24 -13.66
C ASP A 195 -14.42 -8.55 -12.38
N ALA A 196 -15.55 -7.84 -12.49
CA ALA A 196 -16.14 -7.13 -11.36
C ALA A 196 -16.96 -8.02 -10.39
N ASP A 197 -17.07 -9.32 -10.65
CA ASP A 197 -17.76 -10.25 -9.73
C ASP A 197 -16.96 -10.48 -8.45
N LYS A 198 -15.66 -10.18 -8.47
CA LYS A 198 -14.75 -10.18 -7.32
C LYS A 198 -13.92 -8.92 -7.39
N MET A 199 -13.44 -8.42 -6.26
CA MET A 199 -12.62 -7.22 -6.27
C MET A 199 -11.49 -7.30 -5.25
N PHE A 200 -10.26 -6.99 -5.66
CA PHE A 200 -9.20 -6.58 -4.73
C PHE A 200 -9.27 -5.07 -4.46
N CYS A 201 -8.41 -4.56 -3.58
CA CYS A 201 -8.56 -3.22 -3.02
C CYS A 201 -8.56 -2.09 -4.07
N SER A 202 -7.71 -2.16 -5.10
CA SER A 202 -7.67 -1.14 -6.15
C SER A 202 -8.92 -1.14 -7.02
N GLU A 203 -9.53 -2.31 -7.27
CA GLU A 203 -10.72 -2.45 -8.10
C GLU A 203 -11.91 -1.72 -7.53
N VAL A 204 -12.03 -1.66 -6.20
CA VAL A 204 -13.09 -0.89 -5.53
C VAL A 204 -13.10 0.56 -6.02
N ALA A 205 -11.92 1.18 -6.14
CA ALA A 205 -11.81 2.56 -6.63
C ALA A 205 -11.93 2.63 -8.16
N SER A 206 -11.25 1.76 -8.91
CA SER A 206 -11.26 1.84 -10.37
C SER A 206 -12.64 1.52 -10.96
N TYR A 207 -13.34 0.51 -10.42
CA TYR A 207 -14.73 0.18 -10.80
C TYR A 207 -15.68 1.32 -10.47
N ALA A 208 -15.62 1.85 -9.23
CA ALA A 208 -16.48 2.96 -8.81
C ALA A 208 -16.38 4.15 -9.77
N TYR A 209 -15.16 4.54 -10.14
CA TYR A 209 -14.94 5.62 -11.10
C TYR A 209 -15.29 5.24 -12.55
N SER A 210 -15.11 3.98 -12.96
CA SER A 210 -15.49 3.54 -14.30
C SER A 210 -17.01 3.57 -14.52
N THR A 211 -17.82 3.37 -13.48
CA THR A 211 -19.28 3.57 -13.56
C THR A 211 -19.68 5.00 -13.94
N GLN A 212 -18.78 5.96 -13.72
CA GLN A 212 -18.94 7.37 -14.08
C GLN A 212 -18.18 7.74 -15.36
N GLY A 213 -17.72 6.76 -16.14
CA GLY A 213 -16.96 6.97 -17.38
C GLY A 213 -15.53 7.44 -17.16
N ILE A 214 -14.98 7.34 -15.95
CA ILE A 214 -13.60 7.71 -15.64
C ILE A 214 -12.74 6.46 -15.56
N LYS A 215 -11.70 6.42 -16.38
CA LYS A 215 -10.66 5.38 -16.29
C LYS A 215 -9.57 5.84 -15.34
N LEU A 216 -9.43 5.16 -14.21
CA LEU A 216 -8.25 5.22 -13.35
C LEU A 216 -7.27 4.09 -13.70
N TRP A 217 -6.02 4.20 -13.24
CA TRP A 217 -4.91 3.34 -13.65
C TRP A 217 -4.75 3.35 -15.17
N SER A 218 -4.61 4.54 -15.77
CA SER A 218 -4.51 4.70 -17.22
C SER A 218 -3.40 3.84 -17.83
N VAL A 219 -2.28 3.68 -17.09
CA VAL A 219 -1.17 2.78 -17.39
C VAL A 219 -0.95 1.81 -16.21
N PRO A 220 -1.50 0.58 -16.24
CA PRO A 220 -1.27 -0.41 -15.19
C PRO A 220 0.19 -0.86 -15.15
N SER A 221 0.66 -1.29 -13.98
CA SER A 221 2.01 -1.86 -13.82
C SER A 221 2.05 -3.35 -14.09
N GLY A 222 3.21 -3.78 -14.59
CA GLY A 222 3.60 -5.19 -14.59
C GLY A 222 4.32 -5.57 -13.29
N ILE A 223 4.32 -6.87 -13.00
CA ILE A 223 5.14 -7.56 -12.00
C ILE A 223 6.01 -8.54 -12.79
N SER A 224 7.29 -8.20 -12.97
CA SER A 224 8.20 -8.98 -13.81
C SER A 224 9.35 -9.66 -13.07
N HIS A 225 9.56 -9.32 -11.79
CA HIS A 225 10.60 -9.96 -11.00
C HIS A 225 10.25 -11.44 -10.77
N PRO A 226 11.07 -12.43 -11.20
CA PRO A 226 10.71 -13.85 -11.17
C PRO A 226 10.35 -14.35 -9.76
N GLY A 227 11.07 -13.89 -8.74
CA GLY A 227 10.78 -14.22 -7.35
C GLY A 227 9.43 -13.68 -6.88
N ALA A 228 9.06 -12.47 -7.31
CA ALA A 228 7.78 -11.86 -6.95
C ALA A 228 6.62 -12.57 -7.65
N VAL A 229 6.77 -12.88 -8.94
CA VAL A 229 5.81 -13.67 -9.72
C VAL A 229 5.58 -15.04 -9.08
N ALA A 230 6.66 -15.78 -8.79
CA ALA A 230 6.56 -17.11 -8.20
C ALA A 230 5.85 -17.11 -6.84
N TRP A 231 6.18 -16.14 -5.98
CA TRP A 231 5.58 -16.06 -4.65
C TRP A 231 4.13 -15.61 -4.69
N LEU A 232 3.80 -14.53 -5.42
CA LEU A 232 2.42 -14.11 -5.57
C LEU A 232 1.55 -15.19 -6.22
N ASN A 233 2.09 -15.92 -7.21
CA ASN A 233 1.40 -17.07 -7.79
C ASN A 233 1.09 -18.15 -6.74
N SER A 234 2.02 -18.40 -5.81
CA SER A 234 1.83 -19.34 -4.71
C SER A 234 0.68 -18.96 -3.77
N PHE A 235 0.28 -17.68 -3.77
CA PHE A 235 -0.86 -17.11 -3.03
C PHE A 235 -2.15 -16.99 -3.87
N GLY A 236 -2.12 -17.36 -5.15
CA GLY A 236 -3.31 -17.40 -6.02
C GLY A 236 -3.34 -16.33 -7.12
N VAL A 237 -2.34 -15.44 -7.18
CA VAL A 237 -2.26 -14.43 -8.24
C VAL A 237 -1.99 -15.07 -9.59
N GLN A 238 -2.78 -14.70 -10.59
CA GLN A 238 -2.69 -15.22 -11.96
C GLN A 238 -2.32 -14.13 -12.95
N TYR A 239 -2.77 -12.89 -12.70
CA TYR A 239 -2.54 -11.75 -13.57
C TYR A 239 -1.47 -10.81 -13.01
N PHE A 240 -0.35 -10.72 -13.72
CA PHE A 240 0.83 -9.94 -13.31
C PHE A 240 0.94 -8.59 -14.01
N SER A 241 -0.03 -8.22 -14.84
CA SER A 241 -0.24 -6.85 -15.27
C SER A 241 -1.55 -6.38 -14.66
N THR A 242 -1.49 -5.50 -13.67
CA THR A 242 -2.66 -5.19 -12.85
C THR A 242 -2.58 -3.80 -12.21
N GLN A 243 -3.64 -3.42 -11.50
CA GLN A 243 -3.82 -2.11 -10.87
C GLN A 243 -3.13 -2.06 -9.50
N MET A 244 -1.80 -1.91 -9.48
CA MET A 244 -1.06 -1.87 -8.22
C MET A 244 -1.41 -0.61 -7.41
N PRO A 245 -1.59 -0.68 -6.07
CA PRO A 245 -2.01 0.47 -5.26
C PRO A 245 -1.14 1.71 -5.44
N SER A 246 0.18 1.52 -5.48
CA SER A 246 1.15 2.62 -5.63
C SER A 246 1.11 3.30 -7.01
N ASP A 247 0.53 2.65 -8.04
CA ASP A 247 0.42 3.25 -9.37
C ASP A 247 -0.47 4.49 -9.38
N LEU A 248 -1.46 4.54 -8.49
CA LEU A 248 -2.42 5.64 -8.44
C LEU A 248 -1.76 6.97 -8.03
N GLU A 249 -0.63 6.92 -7.31
CA GLU A 249 0.21 8.09 -7.03
C GLU A 249 0.70 8.75 -8.34
N TYR A 250 0.95 7.92 -9.35
CA TYR A 250 1.46 8.29 -10.67
C TYR A 250 0.35 8.40 -11.72
N ASP A 251 -0.91 8.36 -11.34
CA ASP A 251 -2.04 8.53 -12.27
C ASP A 251 -2.28 10.02 -12.53
N ASN A 252 -2.49 10.41 -13.80
CA ASN A 252 -2.64 11.81 -14.19
C ASN A 252 -4.01 12.39 -13.79
N GLU A 253 -5.02 11.54 -13.61
CA GLU A 253 -6.37 11.92 -13.21
C GLU A 253 -6.45 12.25 -11.71
N MET A 254 -5.41 11.93 -10.95
CA MET A 254 -5.36 12.06 -9.49
C MET A 254 -4.45 13.20 -9.04
N MET A 255 -4.94 13.98 -8.09
CA MET A 255 -4.21 15.01 -7.33
C MET A 255 -3.70 14.41 -6.03
N LEU A 256 -2.52 14.86 -5.62
CA LEU A 256 -1.99 14.60 -4.29
C LEU A 256 -2.50 15.67 -3.33
N ILE A 257 -3.33 15.26 -2.37
CA ILE A 257 -3.91 16.20 -1.39
C ILE A 257 -3.05 16.26 -0.14
N ALA A 258 -2.77 15.11 0.46
CA ALA A 258 -2.00 15.03 1.70
C ALA A 258 -1.31 13.68 1.87
N GLU A 259 -0.33 13.66 2.76
CA GLU A 259 0.36 12.47 3.24
C GLU A 259 0.45 12.52 4.76
N TRP A 260 0.07 11.42 5.42
CA TRP A 260 0.33 11.18 6.83
C TRP A 260 1.37 10.07 6.98
N TYR A 261 2.31 10.27 7.87
CA TYR A 261 3.22 9.22 8.32
C TYR A 261 3.59 9.40 9.80
N ASP A 262 3.89 8.28 10.43
CA ASP A 262 4.52 8.19 11.75
C ASP A 262 6.00 7.86 11.51
N ARG A 263 6.91 8.60 12.14
CA ARG A 263 8.35 8.45 11.92
C ARG A 263 8.87 7.08 12.37
N ASP A 264 8.38 6.56 13.50
CA ASP A 264 8.82 5.26 13.99
C ASP A 264 8.31 4.16 13.04
N LEU A 265 7.08 4.30 12.56
CA LEU A 265 6.53 3.37 11.57
C LEU A 265 7.17 3.49 10.18
N LEU A 266 7.68 4.68 9.82
CA LEU A 266 8.45 4.87 8.59
C LEU A 266 9.78 4.10 8.63
N TRP A 267 10.49 4.14 9.76
CA TRP A 267 11.69 3.33 9.94
C TRP A 267 11.38 1.83 9.81
N GLU A 268 10.31 1.39 10.47
CA GLU A 268 9.84 0.01 10.36
C GLU A 268 9.52 -0.36 8.91
N ASP A 269 8.84 0.50 8.16
CA ASP A 269 8.52 0.25 6.75
C ASP A 269 9.78 0.05 5.89
N HIS A 270 10.83 0.87 6.09
CA HIS A 270 12.11 0.73 5.39
C HIS A 270 12.77 -0.63 5.66
N VAL A 271 12.77 -1.08 6.91
CA VAL A 271 13.32 -2.40 7.27
C VAL A 271 12.47 -3.52 6.67
N TYR A 272 11.15 -3.41 6.72
CA TYR A 272 10.21 -4.39 6.16
C TYR A 272 10.38 -4.52 4.64
N ASN A 273 10.52 -3.40 3.94
CA ASN A 273 10.73 -3.37 2.49
C ASN A 273 12.08 -3.96 2.11
N ALA A 274 13.16 -3.60 2.81
CA ALA A 274 14.48 -4.18 2.57
C ALA A 274 14.49 -5.70 2.79
N ALA A 275 13.82 -6.20 3.85
CA ALA A 275 13.66 -7.62 4.10
C ALA A 275 12.89 -8.33 2.98
N MET A 276 11.78 -7.75 2.50
CA MET A 276 10.98 -8.35 1.42
C MET A 276 11.73 -8.34 0.08
N ASP A 277 12.44 -7.26 -0.24
CA ASP A 277 13.27 -7.17 -1.44
C ASP A 277 14.35 -8.29 -1.42
N ALA A 278 15.01 -8.52 -0.29
CA ALA A 278 15.99 -9.58 -0.13
C ALA A 278 15.38 -10.99 -0.24
N LEU A 279 14.18 -11.18 0.28
CA LEU A 279 13.43 -12.44 0.13
C LEU A 279 13.06 -12.71 -1.33
N TYR A 280 12.69 -11.70 -2.10
CA TYR A 280 12.47 -11.85 -3.54
C TYR A 280 13.72 -12.28 -4.29
N GLU A 281 14.90 -11.79 -3.91
CA GLU A 281 16.16 -12.25 -4.50
C GLU A 281 16.46 -13.72 -4.16
N GLN A 282 16.08 -14.21 -2.98
CA GLN A 282 16.18 -15.65 -2.69
C GLN A 282 15.12 -16.46 -3.45
N ALA A 283 13.92 -15.90 -3.61
CA ALA A 283 12.85 -16.51 -4.39
C ALA A 283 13.26 -16.74 -5.85
N LYS A 284 13.95 -15.76 -6.43
CA LYS A 284 14.55 -15.86 -7.77
C LYS A 284 15.57 -17.01 -7.88
N LYS A 285 16.22 -17.40 -6.78
CA LYS A 285 17.16 -18.54 -6.72
C LYS A 285 16.46 -19.88 -6.45
N GLY A 286 15.14 -19.90 -6.31
CA GLY A 286 14.34 -21.11 -6.11
C GLY A 286 13.69 -21.23 -4.74
N LEU A 287 13.92 -20.29 -3.80
CA LEU A 287 13.22 -20.30 -2.52
C LEU A 287 11.71 -20.15 -2.75
N SER A 288 10.90 -21.02 -2.15
CA SER A 288 9.44 -20.97 -2.28
C SER A 288 8.78 -21.05 -0.91
N PRO A 289 7.62 -20.40 -0.69
CA PRO A 289 6.89 -20.56 0.55
C PRO A 289 6.45 -22.01 0.74
N GLU A 290 6.89 -22.62 1.83
CA GLU A 290 6.62 -24.01 2.16
C GLU A 290 5.35 -24.12 3.02
N ALA A 291 4.55 -25.16 2.77
CA ALA A 291 3.44 -25.51 3.64
C ALA A 291 3.86 -26.70 4.53
N SER A 292 3.87 -26.49 5.84
CA SER A 292 4.23 -27.54 6.82
C SER A 292 3.26 -28.72 6.71
N CYS A 293 3.73 -29.85 6.19
CA CYS A 293 2.89 -31.02 5.93
C CYS A 293 2.22 -31.56 7.20
N TRP A 294 2.89 -31.49 8.35
CA TRP A 294 2.38 -31.91 9.65
C TRP A 294 1.28 -30.99 10.20
N LEU A 295 1.27 -29.70 9.85
CA LEU A 295 0.21 -28.77 10.25
C LEU A 295 -1.00 -28.81 9.30
N LEU A 296 -0.86 -29.40 8.11
CA LEU A 296 -1.91 -29.39 7.09
C LEU A 296 -3.24 -30.01 7.55
N PRO A 297 -3.27 -31.15 8.29
CA PRO A 297 -4.53 -31.67 8.85
C PRO A 297 -5.20 -30.67 9.79
N LEU A 298 -4.43 -30.04 10.68
CA LEU A 298 -4.95 -29.03 11.61
C LEU A 298 -5.47 -27.79 10.86
N ALA A 299 -4.71 -27.31 9.88
CA ALA A 299 -5.12 -26.17 9.06
C ALA A 299 -6.41 -26.46 8.27
N ARG A 300 -6.62 -27.69 7.79
CA ARG A 300 -7.88 -28.10 7.15
C ARG A 300 -9.06 -28.09 8.12
N VAL A 301 -8.88 -28.56 9.35
CA VAL A 301 -9.90 -28.48 10.42
C VAL A 301 -10.23 -27.02 10.72
N LEU A 302 -9.21 -26.17 10.90
CA LEU A 302 -9.41 -24.73 11.12
C LEU A 302 -10.12 -24.06 9.94
N LYS A 303 -9.84 -24.47 8.70
CA LYS A 303 -10.56 -23.96 7.52
C LYS A 303 -12.02 -24.40 7.53
N GLY A 304 -12.32 -25.65 7.87
CA GLY A 304 -13.69 -26.13 8.05
C GLY A 304 -14.44 -25.31 9.10
N TRP A 305 -13.77 -25.00 10.21
CA TRP A 305 -14.30 -24.12 11.25
C TRP A 305 -14.51 -22.68 10.77
N SER A 306 -13.59 -22.13 9.98
CA SER A 306 -13.78 -20.82 9.34
C SER A 306 -15.04 -20.76 8.49
N ILE A 307 -15.32 -21.81 7.70
CA ILE A 307 -16.52 -21.85 6.84
C ILE A 307 -17.80 -21.77 7.69
N ILE A 308 -17.83 -22.47 8.82
CA ILE A 308 -18.97 -22.41 9.76
C ILE A 308 -19.10 -21.01 10.35
N LYS A 309 -18.00 -20.41 10.83
CA LYS A 309 -17.99 -19.06 11.39
C LYS A 309 -18.45 -18.01 10.38
N ASN A 310 -17.95 -18.08 9.15
CA ASN A 310 -18.31 -17.13 8.09
C ASN A 310 -19.80 -17.21 7.75
N LYS A 311 -20.38 -18.42 7.70
CA LYS A 311 -21.84 -18.61 7.55
C LYS A 311 -22.66 -17.97 8.68
N LEU A 312 -22.07 -17.85 9.88
CA LEU A 312 -22.67 -17.19 11.03
C LEU A 312 -22.33 -15.68 11.10
N GLY A 313 -21.69 -15.12 10.08
CA GLY A 313 -21.30 -13.70 10.01
C GLY A 313 -20.03 -13.34 10.78
N TYR A 314 -19.26 -14.32 11.27
CA TYR A 314 -17.99 -14.10 11.97
C TYR A 314 -16.79 -14.40 11.08
N ILE A 315 -15.65 -13.75 11.33
CA ILE A 315 -14.40 -14.02 10.61
C ILE A 315 -13.73 -15.27 11.21
N GLY A 316 -13.51 -16.28 10.37
CA GLY A 316 -12.76 -17.49 10.71
C GLY A 316 -11.25 -17.27 10.86
N PRO A 317 -10.53 -18.17 11.54
CA PRO A 317 -9.08 -18.08 11.73
C PRO A 317 -8.28 -18.16 10.41
N ILE A 318 -8.77 -18.92 9.44
CA ILE A 318 -8.27 -18.90 8.05
C ILE A 318 -9.24 -18.07 7.20
N PRO A 319 -8.77 -17.00 6.52
CA PRO A 319 -9.57 -16.14 5.66
C PRO A 319 -10.45 -16.89 4.67
N GLU A 320 -11.60 -16.30 4.28
CA GLU A 320 -12.57 -16.96 3.40
C GLU A 320 -11.95 -17.40 2.07
N GLY A 321 -11.21 -16.51 1.42
CA GLY A 321 -10.62 -16.80 0.12
C GLY A 321 -9.29 -17.54 0.18
N MET A 322 -8.79 -17.89 1.38
CA MET A 322 -7.55 -18.64 1.53
C MET A 322 -7.83 -20.12 1.85
N ASN A 323 -7.17 -21.04 1.15
CA ASN A 323 -7.19 -22.46 1.51
C ASN A 323 -6.14 -22.78 2.60
N ALA A 324 -6.24 -23.97 3.20
CA ALA A 324 -5.36 -24.39 4.30
C ALA A 324 -3.86 -24.37 3.92
N THR A 325 -3.52 -24.77 2.69
CA THR A 325 -2.14 -24.78 2.19
C THR A 325 -1.60 -23.35 2.05
N THR A 326 -2.38 -22.46 1.45
CA THR A 326 -2.01 -21.05 1.29
C THR A 326 -1.86 -20.35 2.64
N ALA A 327 -2.68 -20.70 3.63
CA ALA A 327 -2.55 -20.19 5.00
C ALA A 327 -1.20 -20.58 5.63
N LEU A 328 -0.78 -21.84 5.48
CA LEU A 328 0.53 -22.28 5.97
C LEU A 328 1.69 -21.62 5.23
N LYS A 329 1.57 -21.41 3.91
CA LYS A 329 2.56 -20.63 3.15
C LYS A 329 2.66 -19.19 3.64
N ASN A 330 1.54 -18.56 3.98
CA ASN A 330 1.52 -17.21 4.52
C ASN A 330 2.17 -17.13 5.91
N MET A 331 1.93 -18.14 6.76
CA MET A 331 2.63 -18.28 8.04
C MET A 331 4.14 -18.39 7.83
N TRP A 332 4.59 -19.28 6.93
CA TRP A 332 6.00 -19.42 6.60
C TRP A 332 6.62 -18.10 6.10
N LEU A 333 5.93 -17.37 5.22
CA LEU A 333 6.39 -16.09 4.72
C LEU A 333 6.56 -15.08 5.86
N THR A 334 5.55 -14.99 6.73
CA THR A 334 5.52 -14.06 7.86
C THR A 334 6.66 -14.35 8.83
N GLU A 335 6.84 -15.62 9.22
CA GLU A 335 7.92 -16.05 10.11
C GLU A 335 9.31 -15.73 9.53
N ASN A 336 9.53 -16.03 8.25
CA ASN A 336 10.83 -15.78 7.62
C ASN A 336 11.12 -14.30 7.40
N HIS A 337 10.10 -13.52 7.08
CA HIS A 337 10.20 -12.07 6.93
C HIS A 337 10.47 -11.39 8.27
N GLU A 338 9.73 -11.73 9.33
CA GLU A 338 9.93 -11.18 10.66
C GLU A 338 11.29 -11.53 11.27
N ASP A 339 11.78 -12.76 11.06
CA ASP A 339 13.12 -13.16 11.49
C ASP A 339 14.20 -12.32 10.80
N LEU A 340 14.07 -12.13 9.48
CA LEU A 340 15.00 -11.29 8.72
C LEU A 340 14.95 -9.82 9.20
N VAL A 341 13.76 -9.29 9.45
CA VAL A 341 13.56 -7.94 10.04
C VAL A 341 14.29 -7.82 11.37
N LYS A 342 14.19 -8.82 12.27
CA LYS A 342 14.91 -8.81 13.56
C LYS A 342 16.42 -8.74 13.36
N GLN A 343 16.98 -9.53 12.45
CA GLN A 343 18.42 -9.55 12.16
C GLN A 343 18.91 -8.21 11.58
N ILE A 344 18.14 -7.63 10.65
CA ILE A 344 18.46 -6.30 10.08
C ILE A 344 18.47 -5.24 11.18
N LYS A 345 17.49 -5.23 12.11
CA LYS A 345 17.46 -4.25 13.21
C LYS A 345 18.68 -4.35 14.12
N VAL A 346 19.18 -5.56 14.38
CA VAL A 346 20.41 -5.76 15.15
C VAL A 346 21.60 -5.12 14.43
N SER A 347 21.79 -5.42 13.14
CA SER A 347 22.87 -4.82 12.35
C SER A 347 22.72 -3.31 12.18
N ALA A 348 21.50 -2.82 12.05
CA ALA A 348 21.22 -1.39 11.94
C ALA A 348 21.56 -0.65 13.24
N THR A 349 21.27 -1.26 14.39
CA THR A 349 21.66 -0.73 15.71
C THR A 349 23.18 -0.63 15.82
N GLU A 350 23.91 -1.66 15.40
CA GLU A 350 25.37 -1.67 15.42
C GLU A 350 25.98 -0.63 14.46
N PHE A 351 25.39 -0.51 13.27
CA PHE A 351 25.74 0.53 12.31
C PHE A 351 25.57 1.93 12.94
N GLN A 352 24.44 2.19 13.59
CA GLN A 352 24.18 3.48 14.21
C GLN A 352 25.17 3.79 15.34
N LYS A 353 25.50 2.81 16.18
CA LYS A 353 26.54 2.96 17.22
C LYS A 353 27.91 3.32 16.61
N THR A 354 28.28 2.65 15.52
CA THR A 354 29.59 2.83 14.88
C THR A 354 29.68 4.13 14.08
N LYS A 355 28.60 4.52 13.39
CA LYS A 355 28.60 5.63 12.42
C LYS A 355 27.98 6.92 12.95
N GLY A 356 27.22 6.86 14.03
CA GLY A 356 26.55 8.01 14.65
C GLY A 356 25.29 8.50 13.93
N TYR A 357 24.75 7.73 12.99
CA TYR A 357 23.51 8.06 12.25
C TYR A 357 22.78 6.77 11.82
N LEU A 358 21.47 6.84 11.56
CA LEU A 358 20.69 5.67 11.15
C LEU A 358 21.12 5.19 9.76
N PRO A 359 21.19 3.87 9.51
CA PRO A 359 21.58 3.40 8.19
C PRO A 359 20.56 3.81 7.14
N PRO A 360 21.00 4.40 6.02
CA PRO A 360 20.10 4.74 4.93
C PRO A 360 19.59 3.48 4.23
N TYR A 361 18.52 3.60 3.45
CA TYR A 361 17.82 2.46 2.85
C TYR A 361 18.75 1.48 2.09
N TRP A 362 19.72 1.99 1.32
CA TRP A 362 20.65 1.11 0.58
C TRP A 362 21.57 0.28 1.50
N GLN A 363 21.87 0.76 2.71
CA GLN A 363 22.59 -0.04 3.71
C GLN A 363 21.66 -1.10 4.31
N LEU A 364 20.39 -0.78 4.55
CA LEU A 364 19.40 -1.77 4.99
C LEU A 364 19.24 -2.90 3.96
N VAL A 365 19.15 -2.56 2.67
CA VAL A 365 19.10 -3.56 1.58
C VAL A 365 20.35 -4.43 1.57
N LYS A 366 21.53 -3.84 1.79
CA LYS A 366 22.78 -4.62 1.88
C LYS A 366 22.75 -5.60 3.05
N MET A 367 22.35 -5.14 4.24
CA MET A 367 22.22 -5.98 5.44
C MET A 367 21.19 -7.09 5.22
N ALA A 368 20.03 -6.76 4.63
CA ALA A 368 18.97 -7.71 4.32
C ALA A 368 19.45 -8.81 3.37
N ASN A 369 20.14 -8.44 2.29
CA ASN A 369 20.68 -9.40 1.34
C ASN A 369 21.74 -10.31 1.95
N MET A 370 22.60 -9.79 2.83
CA MET A 370 23.59 -10.60 3.54
C MET A 370 22.91 -11.63 4.46
N HIS A 371 22.02 -11.18 5.34
CA HIS A 371 21.30 -12.06 6.27
C HIS A 371 20.43 -13.09 5.54
N ALA A 372 19.74 -12.69 4.48
CA ALA A 372 18.97 -13.62 3.66
C ALA A 372 19.87 -14.66 2.97
N ALA A 373 21.02 -14.24 2.42
CA ALA A 373 21.95 -15.18 1.80
C ALA A 373 22.53 -16.16 2.83
N GLU A 374 22.91 -15.71 4.01
CA GLU A 374 23.40 -16.57 5.10
C GLU A 374 22.33 -17.59 5.51
N LYS A 375 21.10 -17.11 5.79
CA LYS A 375 19.99 -17.95 6.23
C LYS A 375 19.61 -19.04 5.23
N PHE A 376 19.64 -18.72 3.93
CA PHE A 376 19.18 -19.64 2.87
C PHE A 376 20.32 -20.25 2.05
N SER A 377 21.59 -20.08 2.46
CA SER A 377 22.76 -20.66 1.78
C SER A 377 22.81 -22.20 1.81
N ASN A 378 22.08 -22.84 2.73
CA ASN A 378 22.07 -24.28 2.96
C ASN A 378 20.76 -24.98 2.54
N LYS A 379 19.89 -24.30 1.80
CA LYS A 379 18.64 -24.84 1.22
C LYS A 379 18.74 -24.75 -0.29
#